data_AF-A0AAU2LXA2-F1
#
_entry.id   AF-A0AAU2LXA2-F1
#
_cell.length_a   1.000
_cell.length_b   1.000
_cell.length_c   1.000
_cell.angle_alpha   90.00
_cell.angle_beta   90.00
_cell.angle_gamma   90.00
#
_symmetry.space_group_name_H-M   'P 1'
#
loop_
_entity.id
_entity.type
_entity.pdbx_description
1 polymer ?
#
loop_
_entity_poly.entity_id
_entity_poly.type
_entity_poly.pdbx_seq_one_letter_code
_entity_poly.pdbx_strand_id
1 'polypeptide(L)'
;MSATLLGSIARTTVPQTALRRFLALDSVVTAGNGLAYTVFCAPLGRLLGVGPTTLLELGLFLTLYGAGVGLLAARRRPPVGPVKFVIEANYAWAALSLVSLFLWDAPTTAGLVWIPLQALTVAALALFQRLALRSASGLQ
;
A
#
# COMPACT_ATOMS: atom_id res chain seq x y z
N MET A 1 29.51 20.72 26.03
CA MET A 1 28.22 20.79 25.30
C MET A 1 28.31 20.23 23.86
N SER A 2 29.24 19.32 23.53
CA SER A 2 29.43 18.83 22.15
C SER A 2 28.81 17.46 21.86
N ALA A 3 28.57 16.64 22.89
CA ALA A 3 27.97 15.30 22.72
C ALA A 3 26.49 15.37 22.24
N THR A 4 25.76 16.42 22.62
CA THR A 4 24.35 16.60 22.28
C THR A 4 24.11 16.94 20.80
N LEU A 5 25.07 17.62 20.16
CA LEU A 5 25.02 17.98 18.73
C LEU A 5 25.26 16.77 17.83
N LEU A 6 26.22 15.91 18.20
CA LEU A 6 26.51 14.65 17.48
C LEU A 6 25.32 13.68 17.54
N GLY A 7 24.66 13.56 18.70
CA GLY A 7 23.42 12.77 18.83
C GLY A 7 22.18 13.39 18.15
N SER A 8 22.23 14.66 17.74
CA SER A 8 21.18 15.32 16.95
C SER A 8 21.36 15.08 15.45
N ILE A 9 22.61 15.08 14.97
CA ILE A 9 22.96 14.82 13.56
C ILE A 9 22.80 13.33 13.22
N ALA A 10 23.11 12.43 14.16
CA ALA A 10 22.88 10.99 14.00
C ALA A 10 21.40 10.60 13.87
N ARG A 11 20.47 11.46 14.32
CA ARG A 11 19.03 11.33 14.04
C ARG A 11 18.72 11.91 12.67
N THR A 12 19.15 11.24 11.62
CA THR A 12 18.74 11.60 10.26
C THR A 12 17.22 11.44 10.13
N THR A 13 16.51 12.56 10.10
CA THR A 13 15.04 12.60 9.98
C THR A 13 14.58 12.27 8.56
N VAL A 14 15.47 12.41 7.58
CA VAL A 14 15.15 12.25 6.15
C VAL A 14 14.64 10.83 5.82
N PRO A 15 15.29 9.72 6.22
CA PRO A 15 14.82 8.38 5.90
C PRO A 15 13.53 8.00 6.63
N GLN A 16 13.40 8.43 7.89
CA GLN A 16 12.16 8.25 8.67
C GLN A 16 11.00 9.04 8.06
N THR A 17 11.26 10.26 7.57
CA THR A 17 10.26 11.07 6.87
C THR A 17 9.88 10.48 5.52
N ALA A 18 10.84 9.95 4.77
CA ALA A 18 10.58 9.25 3.51
C ALA A 18 9.70 8.02 3.73
N LEU A 19 10.02 7.18 4.72
CA LEU A 19 9.20 6.01 5.05
C LEU A 19 7.76 6.39 5.40
N ARG A 20 7.57 7.43 6.22
CA ARG A 20 6.24 7.93 6.57
C ARG A 20 5.47 8.45 5.36
N ARG A 21 6.14 9.15 4.43
CA ARG A 21 5.52 9.64 3.20
C ARG A 21 5.07 8.50 2.29
N PHE A 22 5.88 7.46 2.13
CA PHE A 22 5.49 6.29 1.33
C PHE A 22 4.36 5.48 1.98
N LEU A 23 4.35 5.34 3.31
CA LEU A 23 3.21 4.74 4.02
C LEU A 23 1.94 5.59 3.88
N ALA A 24 2.06 6.92 3.97
CA ALA A 24 0.91 7.81 3.79
C ALA A 24 0.37 7.76 2.35
N LEU A 25 1.25 7.74 1.36
CA LEU A 25 0.87 7.61 -0.05
C LEU A 25 0.16 6.28 -0.30
N ASP A 26 0.71 5.18 0.20
CA ASP A 26 0.09 3.85 0.11
C ASP A 26 -1.29 3.83 0.79
N SER A 27 -1.41 4.39 2.00
CA SER A 27 -2.69 4.54 2.69
C SER A 27 -3.73 5.27 1.84
N VAL A 28 -3.36 6.42 1.26
CA VAL A 28 -4.26 7.23 0.44
C VAL A 28 -4.69 6.49 -0.84
N VAL A 29 -3.73 5.89 -1.54
CA VAL A 29 -4.00 5.14 -2.77
C VAL A 29 -4.89 3.93 -2.47
N THR A 30 -4.53 3.15 -1.46
CA THR A 30 -5.21 1.89 -1.13
C THR A 30 -6.58 2.13 -0.51
N ALA A 31 -6.71 3.04 0.45
CA ALA A 31 -8.01 3.37 1.04
C ALA A 31 -8.92 4.11 0.05
N GLY A 32 -8.36 5.01 -0.78
CA GLY A 32 -9.12 5.70 -1.83
C GLY A 32 -9.66 4.73 -2.87
N ASN A 33 -8.84 3.78 -3.32
CA ASN A 33 -9.28 2.72 -4.23
C ASN A 33 -10.33 1.80 -3.57
N GLY A 34 -10.11 1.41 -2.32
CA GLY A 34 -11.06 0.61 -1.55
C GLY A 34 -12.42 1.31 -1.42
N LEU A 35 -12.42 2.60 -1.10
CA LEU A 35 -13.65 3.40 -1.01
C LEU A 35 -14.35 3.50 -2.36
N ALA A 36 -13.61 3.68 -3.46
CA ALA A 36 -14.18 3.66 -4.80
C ALA A 36 -14.86 2.32 -5.10
N TYR A 37 -14.21 1.20 -4.77
CA TYR A 37 -14.79 -0.13 -4.92
C TYR A 37 -16.04 -0.33 -4.06
N THR A 38 -16.04 0.13 -2.80
CA THR A 38 -17.21 0.03 -1.91
C THR A 38 -18.39 0.86 -2.39
N VAL A 39 -18.17 2.13 -2.75
CA VAL A 39 -19.23 3.07 -3.14
C VAL A 39 -19.76 2.78 -4.54
N PHE A 40 -18.88 2.39 -5.47
CA PHE A 40 -19.19 2.21 -6.89
C PHE A 40 -19.10 0.74 -7.33
N CYS A 41 -19.35 -0.21 -6.41
CA CYS A 41 -19.17 -1.65 -6.66
C CYS A 41 -19.93 -2.14 -7.91
N ALA A 42 -21.16 -1.69 -8.12
CA ALA A 42 -21.98 -2.08 -9.26
C ALA A 42 -21.47 -1.56 -10.63
N PRO A 43 -21.27 -0.24 -10.84
CA PRO A 43 -20.74 0.25 -12.10
C PRO A 43 -19.29 -0.18 -12.35
N LEU A 44 -18.42 -0.19 -11.33
CA LEU A 44 -17.04 -0.65 -11.48
C LEU A 44 -16.97 -2.16 -11.72
N GLY A 45 -17.85 -2.95 -11.10
CA GLY A 45 -17.93 -4.39 -11.36
C GLY A 45 -18.23 -4.70 -12.83
N ARG A 46 -19.19 -4.00 -13.43
CA ARG A 46 -19.46 -4.09 -14.88
C ARG A 46 -18.29 -3.61 -15.72
N LEU A 47 -17.64 -2.50 -15.33
CA LEU A 47 -16.51 -1.95 -16.07
C LEU A 47 -15.32 -2.91 -16.08
N LEU A 48 -14.99 -3.53 -14.94
CA LEU A 48 -13.81 -4.37 -14.76
C LEU A 48 -14.06 -5.85 -15.09
N GLY A 49 -15.33 -6.26 -15.21
CA GLY A 49 -15.70 -7.67 -15.35
C GLY A 49 -15.52 -8.44 -14.04
N VAL A 50 -15.78 -7.80 -12.91
CA VAL A 50 -15.69 -8.40 -11.57
C VAL A 50 -17.07 -8.32 -10.91
N GLY A 51 -17.47 -9.39 -10.21
CA GLY A 51 -18.75 -9.42 -9.50
C GLY A 51 -18.88 -8.25 -8.51
N PRO A 52 -20.03 -7.56 -8.43
CA PRO A 52 -20.21 -6.39 -7.57
C PRO A 52 -20.07 -6.73 -6.08
N THR A 53 -20.48 -7.92 -5.65
CA THR A 53 -20.27 -8.42 -4.27
C THR A 53 -18.79 -8.58 -3.96
N THR A 54 -18.03 -9.21 -4.85
CA THR A 54 -16.57 -9.35 -4.72
C THR A 54 -15.91 -7.98 -4.65
N LEU A 55 -16.33 -7.03 -5.50
CA LEU A 55 -15.75 -5.69 -5.50
C LEU A 55 -16.09 -4.91 -4.22
N LEU A 56 -17.29 -5.09 -3.66
CA LEU A 56 -17.68 -4.53 -2.37
C LEU A 56 -16.80 -5.09 -1.23
N GLU A 57 -16.61 -6.41 -1.17
CA GLU A 57 -15.79 -7.09 -0.17
C GLU A 57 -14.32 -6.63 -0.24
N LEU A 58 -13.76 -6.60 -1.45
CA LEU A 58 -12.40 -6.08 -1.68
C LEU A 58 -12.32 -4.60 -1.29
N GLY A 59 -13.33 -3.81 -1.62
CA GLY A 59 -13.39 -2.39 -1.25
C GLY A 59 -13.30 -2.19 0.25
N LEU A 60 -14.15 -2.89 1.02
CA LEU A 60 -14.15 -2.81 2.48
C LEU A 60 -12.81 -3.26 3.07
N PHE A 61 -12.27 -4.38 2.59
CA PHE A 61 -10.97 -4.89 3.02
C PHE A 61 -9.86 -3.86 2.77
N LEU A 62 -9.78 -3.30 1.56
CA LEU A 62 -8.74 -2.33 1.19
C LEU A 62 -8.89 -1.01 1.95
N THR A 63 -10.11 -0.55 2.21
CA THR A 63 -10.35 0.64 3.04
C THR A 63 -9.85 0.43 4.46
N LEU A 64 -10.14 -0.72 5.09
CA LEU A 64 -9.68 -1.03 6.43
C LEU A 64 -8.16 -1.20 6.49
N TYR A 65 -7.58 -1.90 5.51
CA TYR A 65 -6.14 -2.07 5.39
C TYR A 65 -5.44 -0.71 5.22
N GLY A 66 -5.89 0.10 4.26
CA GLY A 66 -5.34 1.43 4.00
C GLY A 66 -5.46 2.37 5.20
N ALA A 67 -6.55 2.28 5.98
CA ALA A 67 -6.68 2.99 7.24
C ALA A 67 -5.63 2.55 8.27
N GLY A 68 -5.40 1.23 8.41
CA GLY A 68 -4.34 0.66 9.24
C GLY A 68 -2.94 1.15 8.85
N VAL A 69 -2.64 1.20 7.56
CA VAL A 69 -1.38 1.76 7.03
C VAL A 69 -1.28 3.26 7.36
N GLY A 70 -2.38 4.00 7.26
CA GLY A 70 -2.44 5.43 7.61
C GLY A 70 -2.12 5.68 9.09
N LEU A 71 -2.64 4.84 9.99
CA LEU A 71 -2.31 4.87 11.42
C LEU A 71 -0.82 4.60 11.66
N LEU A 72 -0.20 3.74 10.86
CA LEU A 72 1.24 3.48 10.91
C LEU A 72 2.05 4.69 10.43
N ALA A 73 1.62 5.34 9.34
CA ALA A 73 2.24 6.55 8.79
C ALA A 73 2.16 7.76 9.74
N ALA A 74 1.09 7.84 10.54
CA ALA A 74 0.90 8.89 11.53
C ALA A 74 1.93 8.84 12.68
N ARG A 75 2.56 7.69 12.93
CA ARG A 75 3.56 7.54 13.99
C ARG A 75 4.84 8.30 13.63
N ARG A 76 5.43 9.00 14.61
CA ARG A 76 6.73 9.70 14.45
C ARG A 76 7.87 8.75 14.07
N ARG A 77 7.83 7.52 14.60
CA ARG A 77 8.76 6.42 14.29
C ARG A 77 7.94 5.16 14.05
N PRO A 78 7.62 4.83 12.79
CA PRO A 78 6.91 3.59 12.48
C PRO A 78 7.72 2.37 12.95
N PRO A 79 7.13 1.44 13.75
CA PRO A 79 7.82 0.23 14.17
C PRO A 79 8.14 -0.68 12.98
N VAL A 80 9.35 -1.26 12.98
CA VAL A 80 9.87 -2.07 11.86
C VAL A 80 9.01 -3.29 11.53
N GLY A 81 8.51 -4.00 12.55
CA GLY A 81 7.70 -5.21 12.37
C GLY A 81 6.43 -4.97 11.55
N PRO A 82 5.52 -4.07 11.99
CA PRO A 82 4.34 -3.70 11.22
C PRO A 82 4.63 -3.14 9.83
N VAL A 83 5.70 -2.36 9.65
CA VAL A 83 6.09 -1.87 8.31
C VAL A 83 6.49 -3.02 7.40
N LYS A 84 7.27 -3.99 7.89
CA LYS A 84 7.61 -5.20 7.11
C LYS A 84 6.35 -5.97 6.73
N PHE A 85 5.39 -6.12 7.65
CA PHE A 85 4.12 -6.78 7.35
C PHE A 85 3.36 -6.08 6.21
N VAL A 86 3.25 -4.74 6.23
CA VAL A 86 2.63 -3.96 5.14
C VAL A 86 3.33 -4.21 3.80
N ILE A 87 4.67 -4.20 3.79
CA ILE A 87 5.46 -4.46 2.57
C ILE A 87 5.15 -5.86 2.00
N GLU A 88 5.19 -6.90 2.83
CA GLU A 88 4.93 -8.27 2.38
C GLU A 88 3.46 -8.47 1.98
N ALA A 89 2.52 -7.86 2.70
CA ALA A 89 1.10 -7.88 2.35
C ALA A 89 0.84 -7.22 0.99
N ASN A 90 1.49 -6.09 0.69
CA ASN A 90 1.40 -5.43 -0.60
C ASN A 90 1.98 -6.28 -1.74
N TYR A 91 3.10 -6.97 -1.52
CA TYR A 91 3.62 -7.92 -2.51
C TYR A 91 2.70 -9.11 -2.72
N ALA A 92 2.14 -9.68 -1.65
CA ALA A 92 1.15 -10.75 -1.74
C ALA A 92 -0.10 -10.29 -2.49
N TRP A 93 -0.61 -9.09 -2.20
CA TRP A 93 -1.74 -8.49 -2.90
C TRP A 93 -1.47 -8.28 -4.39
N ALA A 94 -0.28 -7.78 -4.75
CA ALA A 94 0.12 -7.63 -6.14
C ALA A 94 0.16 -8.98 -6.86
N ALA A 95 0.75 -10.01 -6.24
CA ALA A 95 0.78 -11.37 -6.80
C ALA A 95 -0.62 -11.96 -6.96
N LEU A 96 -1.48 -11.85 -5.93
CA LEU A 96 -2.86 -12.31 -5.98
C LEU A 96 -3.66 -11.59 -7.06
N SER A 97 -3.45 -10.29 -7.25
CA SER A 97 -4.08 -9.51 -8.32
C SER A 97 -3.68 -10.01 -9.71
N LEU A 98 -2.43 -10.42 -9.92
CA LEU A 98 -2.02 -11.01 -11.19
C LEU A 98 -2.57 -12.43 -11.37
N VAL A 99 -2.61 -13.22 -10.31
CA VAL A 99 -3.21 -14.56 -10.33
C VAL A 99 -4.71 -14.50 -10.63
N SER A 100 -5.42 -13.47 -10.14
CA SER A 100 -6.86 -13.34 -10.37
C SER A 100 -7.24 -13.17 -11.85
N LEU A 101 -6.31 -12.71 -12.70
CA LEU A 101 -6.49 -12.65 -14.15
C LEU A 101 -6.73 -14.03 -14.79
N PHE A 102 -6.25 -15.09 -14.15
CA PHE A 102 -6.37 -16.46 -14.64
C PHE A 102 -7.46 -17.26 -13.91
N LEU A 103 -7.95 -16.75 -12.78
CA LEU A 103 -8.95 -17.43 -11.94
C LEU A 103 -10.36 -16.85 -12.09
N TRP A 104 -10.49 -15.59 -12.51
CA TRP A 104 -11.80 -15.02 -12.83
C TRP A 104 -12.16 -15.26 -14.28
N ASP A 105 -13.38 -15.74 -14.50
CA ASP A 105 -13.93 -15.91 -15.84
C ASP A 105 -14.16 -14.54 -16.49
N ALA A 106 -13.39 -14.27 -17.54
CA ALA A 106 -13.56 -13.16 -18.48
C ALA A 106 -13.59 -11.73 -17.88
N PRO A 107 -12.48 -11.22 -17.31
CA PRO A 107 -12.33 -9.78 -17.09
C PRO A 107 -12.51 -9.00 -18.40
N THR A 108 -13.12 -7.83 -18.32
CA THR A 108 -13.24 -6.94 -19.49
C THR A 108 -11.86 -6.43 -19.93
N THR A 109 -11.76 -5.84 -21.12
CA THR A 109 -10.54 -5.14 -21.55
C THR A 109 -10.07 -4.10 -20.53
N ALA A 110 -11.01 -3.38 -19.90
CA ALA A 110 -10.67 -2.42 -18.86
C ALA A 110 -10.11 -3.13 -17.60
N GLY A 111 -10.68 -4.27 -17.20
CA GLY A 111 -10.14 -5.12 -16.14
C GLY A 111 -8.74 -5.65 -16.45
N LEU A 112 -8.51 -6.11 -17.68
CA LEU A 112 -7.20 -6.60 -18.15
C LEU A 112 -6.10 -5.54 -18.12
N VAL A 113 -6.45 -4.26 -18.22
CA VAL A 113 -5.49 -3.15 -18.06
C VAL A 113 -5.36 -2.73 -16.60
N TRP A 114 -6.50 -2.60 -15.91
CA TRP A 114 -6.58 -2.07 -14.56
C TRP A 114 -5.93 -2.98 -13.51
N ILE A 115 -6.19 -4.29 -13.59
CA ILE A 115 -5.70 -5.27 -12.60
C ILE A 115 -4.16 -5.35 -12.60
N PRO A 116 -3.46 -5.45 -13.74
CA PRO A 116 -1.99 -5.34 -13.76
C PRO A 116 -1.50 -3.96 -13.31
N LEU A 117 -2.15 -2.89 -13.74
CA LEU A 117 -1.71 -1.52 -13.41
C LEU A 117 -1.76 -1.26 -11.90
N GLN A 118 -2.85 -1.63 -11.22
CA GLN A 118 -2.94 -1.49 -9.77
C GLN A 118 -1.98 -2.44 -9.04
N ALA A 119 -1.77 -3.67 -9.54
CA ALA A 119 -0.78 -4.60 -8.98
C ALA A 119 0.65 -4.03 -9.03
N LEU A 120 1.05 -3.47 -10.17
CA LEU A 120 2.36 -2.83 -10.34
C LEU A 120 2.51 -1.59 -9.45
N THR A 121 1.45 -0.79 -9.34
CA THR A 121 1.44 0.41 -8.47
C THR A 121 1.67 0.02 -7.01
N VAL A 122 0.94 -1.00 -6.51
CA VAL A 122 1.09 -1.51 -5.13
C VAL A 122 2.48 -2.11 -4.92
N ALA A 123 2.99 -2.89 -5.87
CA ALA A 123 4.34 -3.46 -5.79
C ALA A 123 5.44 -2.38 -5.76
N ALA A 124 5.28 -1.30 -6.54
CA ALA A 124 6.19 -0.16 -6.53
C ALA A 124 6.17 0.58 -5.18
N LEU A 125 4.99 0.80 -4.60
CA LEU A 125 4.87 1.38 -3.26
C LEU A 125 5.55 0.50 -2.20
N ALA A 126 5.33 -0.81 -2.23
CA ALA A 126 6.01 -1.76 -1.35
C ALA A 126 7.54 -1.71 -1.51
N LEU A 127 8.03 -1.59 -2.74
CA LEU A 127 9.46 -1.43 -3.02
C LEU A 127 10.01 -0.14 -2.41
N PHE A 128 9.34 1.00 -2.59
CA PHE A 128 9.76 2.27 -2.00
C PHE A 128 9.75 2.24 -0.47
N GLN A 129 8.74 1.62 0.14
CA GLN A 129 8.69 1.39 1.59
C GLN A 129 9.85 0.52 2.07
N ARG A 130 10.17 -0.57 1.34
CA ARG A 130 11.29 -1.46 1.65
C ARG A 130 12.64 -0.75 1.56
N LEU A 131 12.85 0.07 0.53
CA LEU A 131 14.08 0.86 0.38
C LEU A 131 14.20 1.90 1.49
N ALA A 132 13.12 2.65 1.78
CA ALA A 132 13.11 3.64 2.85
C ALA A 132 13.34 3.01 4.23
N LEU A 133 12.76 1.83 4.49
CA LEU A 133 12.97 1.08 5.73
C LEU A 133 14.42 0.64 5.88
N ARG A 134 15.04 0.08 4.82
CA ARG A 134 16.46 -0.32 4.84
C ARG A 134 17.37 0.86 5.17
N SER A 135 17.16 2.00 4.51
CA SER A 135 17.91 3.23 4.80
C SER A 135 17.69 3.72 6.23
N ALA A 136 16.46 3.64 6.73
CA ALA A 136 16.12 4.08 8.08
C ALA A 136 16.66 3.16 9.20
N SER A 137 16.82 1.86 8.91
CA SER A 137 17.38 0.87 9.84
C SER A 137 18.91 0.83 9.84
N GLY A 138 19.58 1.11 8.72
CA GLY A 138 21.05 1.16 8.65
C GLY A 138 21.68 2.39 9.32
N LEU A 139 20.86 3.34 9.77
CA LEU A 139 21.26 4.54 10.51
C LEU A 139 21.03 4.41 12.03
N GLN A 140 20.49 3.28 12.49
CA GLN A 140 20.30 2.97 13.92
C GLN A 140 21.47 2.14 14.42
#